data_AF-A0AAU7Q8V7-F1
#
_entry.id   AF-A0AAU7Q8V7-F1
#
_cell.length_a   1.000
_cell.length_b   1.000
_cell.length_c   1.000
_cell.angle_alpha   90.00
_cell.angle_beta   90.00
_cell.angle_gamma   90.00
#
_symmetry.space_group_name_H-M   'P 1'
#
loop_
_entity.id
_entity.type
_entity.pdbx_description
1 polymer ?
#
loop_
_entity_poly.entity_id
_entity_poly.type
_entity_poly.pdbx_seq_one_letter_code
_entity_poly.pdbx_strand_id
1 'polypeptide(L)'
;MSKTKIWFTLLLLVVVLVLIGWNLADNDNSLAPAVTDANEPTYQSEHTLTVVYNPLGSLNYRLISDHVEQFADEQITWFTRPVATMYDENRVPTWTVKSDKAKLTGDRMLYLYGHVQVDSLTDTSQLQHIRTDNAVVNLVTQDVSSDDVVTLYGVGFNSVGTKMRGNLRNKTAQLIEKVNTSYEIQNQKQNP
;
A
#
# COMPACT_ATOMS: atom_id res chain seq x y z
N MET A 1 -14.46 5.02 -77.07
CA MET A 1 -15.40 5.11 -75.92
C MET A 1 -16.27 6.34 -76.12
N SER A 2 -17.60 6.23 -76.01
CA SER A 2 -18.51 7.38 -76.19
C SER A 2 -18.17 8.47 -75.19
N LYS A 3 -18.05 9.73 -75.65
CA LYS A 3 -17.76 10.89 -74.78
C LYS A 3 -18.69 10.92 -73.56
N THR A 4 -19.95 10.52 -73.72
CA THR A 4 -20.93 10.41 -72.62
C THR A 4 -20.50 9.43 -71.51
N LYS A 5 -19.90 8.29 -71.85
CA LYS A 5 -19.46 7.29 -70.86
C LYS A 5 -18.34 7.83 -69.97
N ILE A 6 -17.43 8.65 -70.53
CA ILE A 6 -16.32 9.27 -69.78
C ILE A 6 -16.85 10.30 -68.77
N TRP A 7 -17.86 11.07 -69.16
CA TRP A 7 -18.52 12.03 -68.25
C TRP A 7 -19.28 11.33 -67.11
N PHE A 8 -19.97 10.22 -67.40
CA PHE A 8 -20.62 9.41 -66.36
C PHE A 8 -19.62 8.80 -65.38
N THR A 9 -18.47 8.28 -65.86
CA THR A 9 -17.44 7.73 -64.97
C THR A 9 -16.80 8.79 -64.09
N LEU A 10 -16.59 10.01 -64.60
CA LEU A 10 -16.06 11.13 -63.81
C LEU A 10 -17.05 11.56 -62.71
N LEU A 11 -18.34 11.63 -63.02
CA LEU A 11 -19.37 11.95 -62.04
C LEU A 11 -19.45 10.88 -60.94
N LEU A 12 -19.40 9.60 -61.30
CA LEU A 12 -19.38 8.49 -60.35
C LEU A 12 -18.14 8.56 -59.44
N LEU A 13 -16.96 8.87 -59.98
CA LEU A 13 -15.73 9.03 -59.22
C LEU A 13 -15.85 10.15 -58.17
N VAL A 14 -16.43 11.29 -58.55
CA VAL A 14 -16.66 12.41 -57.64
C VAL A 14 -17.63 12.02 -56.53
N VAL A 15 -18.72 11.33 -56.85
CA VAL A 15 -19.68 10.84 -55.85
C VAL A 15 -19.00 9.86 -54.87
N VAL A 16 -18.18 8.94 -55.36
CA VAL A 16 -17.43 8.01 -54.50
C VAL A 16 -16.45 8.77 -53.61
N LEU A 17 -15.73 9.78 -54.13
CA LEU A 17 -14.82 10.59 -53.33
C LEU A 17 -15.55 11.43 -52.27
N VAL A 18 -16.74 11.94 -52.58
CA VAL A 18 -17.59 12.64 -51.61
C VAL A 18 -18.10 11.69 -50.53
N LEU A 19 -18.52 10.47 -50.89
CA LEU A 19 -18.96 9.46 -49.93
C LEU A 19 -17.82 8.97 -49.04
N ILE A 20 -16.61 8.80 -49.59
CA ILE A 20 -15.40 8.48 -48.81
C ILE A 20 -15.06 9.65 -47.89
N GLY A 21 -15.06 10.88 -48.41
CA GLY A 21 -14.80 12.09 -47.62
C GLY A 21 -15.80 12.27 -46.48
N TRP A 22 -17.09 12.00 -46.74
CA TRP A 22 -18.13 12.01 -45.72
C TRP A 22 -17.88 10.92 -44.68
N ASN A 23 -17.64 9.68 -45.10
CA ASN A 23 -17.41 8.57 -44.16
C ASN A 23 -16.16 8.80 -43.30
N LEU A 24 -15.08 9.34 -43.87
CA LEU A 24 -13.86 9.68 -43.11
C LEU A 24 -14.06 10.88 -42.18
N ALA A 25 -14.88 11.85 -42.55
CA ALA A 25 -15.19 13.01 -41.70
C ALA A 25 -16.17 12.66 -40.55
N ASP A 26 -17.10 11.73 -40.76
CA ASP A 26 -18.03 11.23 -39.73
C ASP A 26 -17.37 10.24 -38.75
N ASN A 27 -16.19 9.71 -39.11
CA ASN A 27 -15.40 8.83 -38.25
C ASN A 27 -14.58 9.60 -37.20
N ASP A 28 -14.73 10.92 -37.10
CA ASP A 28 -14.38 11.69 -35.90
C ASP A 28 -15.47 11.52 -34.82
N ASN A 29 -15.93 10.28 -34.66
CA ASN A 29 -16.39 9.79 -33.36
C ASN A 29 -15.19 10.01 -32.45
N SER A 30 -15.12 11.21 -31.87
CA SER A 30 -14.47 11.42 -30.60
C SER A 30 -14.94 10.26 -29.75
N LEU A 31 -14.08 9.26 -29.60
CA LEU A 31 -14.13 8.36 -28.48
C LEU A 31 -14.12 9.33 -27.31
N ALA A 32 -15.31 9.70 -26.84
CA ALA A 32 -15.44 10.53 -25.66
C ALA A 32 -14.52 9.85 -24.66
N PRO A 33 -13.51 10.56 -24.12
CA PRO A 33 -12.54 9.92 -23.25
C PRO A 33 -13.35 9.13 -22.24
N ALA A 34 -13.10 7.81 -22.19
CA ALA A 34 -13.85 6.93 -21.32
C ALA A 34 -13.86 7.60 -19.94
N VAL A 35 -15.06 7.97 -19.47
CA VAL A 35 -15.19 8.65 -18.19
C VAL A 35 -14.73 7.63 -17.16
N THR A 36 -13.49 7.78 -16.68
CA THR A 36 -13.00 7.02 -15.54
C THR A 36 -13.83 7.46 -14.35
N ASP A 37 -14.65 6.56 -13.81
CA ASP A 37 -15.29 6.78 -12.53
C ASP A 37 -14.19 6.78 -11.46
N ALA A 38 -13.98 7.93 -10.81
CA ALA A 38 -12.99 8.06 -9.74
C ALA A 38 -13.27 7.13 -8.55
N ASN A 39 -14.50 6.60 -8.43
CA ASN A 39 -14.84 5.65 -7.38
C ASN A 39 -14.52 4.19 -7.75
N GLU A 40 -14.10 3.91 -8.97
CA GLU A 40 -13.69 2.57 -9.39
C GLU A 40 -12.16 2.44 -9.40
N PRO A 41 -11.61 1.31 -8.91
CA PRO A 41 -10.17 1.11 -8.93
C PRO A 41 -9.66 0.94 -10.36
N THR A 42 -8.66 1.74 -10.72
CA THR A 42 -7.96 1.65 -12.01
C THR A 42 -7.19 0.33 -12.20
N TYR A 43 -6.84 -0.35 -11.10
CA TYR A 43 -6.18 -1.65 -11.13
C TYR A 43 -6.61 -2.48 -9.93
N GLN A 44 -6.83 -3.78 -10.16
CA GLN A 44 -7.13 -4.75 -9.12
C GLN A 44 -6.23 -5.98 -9.28
N SER A 45 -5.84 -6.60 -8.17
CA SER A 45 -5.01 -7.80 -8.18
C SER A 45 -5.25 -8.69 -6.97
N GLU A 46 -5.08 -9.99 -7.16
CA GLU A 46 -5.17 -11.01 -6.11
C GLU A 46 -3.78 -11.56 -5.79
N HIS A 47 -3.55 -11.94 -4.53
CA HIS A 47 -2.33 -12.56 -4.02
C HIS A 47 -1.05 -11.83 -4.49
N THR A 48 -0.96 -10.55 -4.13
CA THR A 48 0.14 -9.67 -4.56
C THR A 48 1.34 -9.76 -3.63
N LEU A 49 2.53 -9.80 -4.23
CA LEU A 49 3.82 -9.59 -3.57
C LEU A 49 4.49 -8.34 -4.14
N THR A 50 4.68 -7.33 -3.29
CA THR A 50 5.43 -6.11 -3.61
C THR A 50 6.77 -6.11 -2.87
N VAL A 51 7.84 -5.86 -3.60
CA VAL A 51 9.21 -5.78 -3.05
C VAL A 51 9.76 -4.40 -3.37
N VAL A 52 10.10 -3.63 -2.34
CA VAL A 52 10.55 -2.24 -2.49
C VAL A 52 12.00 -2.10 -2.07
N TYR A 53 12.80 -1.55 -2.98
CA TYR A 53 14.21 -1.25 -2.79
C TYR A 53 14.41 0.24 -2.50
N ASN A 54 15.43 0.56 -1.72
CA ASN A 54 15.88 1.94 -1.56
C ASN A 54 16.71 2.40 -2.78
N PRO A 55 17.02 3.70 -2.90
CA PRO A 55 17.80 4.23 -4.03
C PRO A 55 19.22 3.64 -4.18
N LEU A 56 19.75 3.01 -3.13
CA LEU A 56 21.05 2.34 -3.14
C LEU A 56 20.96 0.86 -3.57
N GLY A 57 19.76 0.36 -3.88
CA GLY A 57 19.51 -1.02 -4.30
C GLY A 57 19.36 -2.03 -3.17
N SER A 58 19.33 -1.58 -1.91
CA SER A 58 19.07 -2.45 -0.76
C SER A 58 17.56 -2.62 -0.51
N LEU A 59 17.17 -3.78 -0.01
CA LEU A 59 15.77 -4.09 0.30
C LEU A 59 15.27 -3.21 1.46
N ASN A 60 14.17 -2.50 1.26
CA ASN A 60 13.54 -1.67 2.29
C ASN A 60 12.40 -2.43 2.98
N TYR A 61 11.44 -2.90 2.19
CA TYR A 61 10.34 -3.73 2.69
C TYR A 61 9.78 -4.68 1.63
N ARG A 62 9.09 -5.70 2.13
CA ARG A 62 8.28 -6.63 1.34
C ARG A 62 6.85 -6.58 1.84
N LEU A 63 5.86 -6.45 0.96
CA LEU A 63 4.45 -6.41 1.31
C LEU A 63 3.70 -7.52 0.57
N ILE A 64 3.01 -8.37 1.31
CA ILE A 64 2.14 -9.42 0.78
C ILE A 64 0.70 -9.05 1.12
N SER A 65 -0.24 -9.26 0.20
CA SER A 65 -1.66 -9.01 0.44
C SER A 65 -2.50 -9.92 -0.44
N ASP A 66 -3.69 -10.29 0.05
CA ASP A 66 -4.58 -11.17 -0.70
C ASP A 66 -5.32 -10.44 -1.81
N HIS A 67 -5.69 -9.17 -1.60
CA HIS A 67 -6.38 -8.38 -2.60
C HIS A 67 -5.89 -6.94 -2.55
N VAL A 68 -5.66 -6.35 -3.72
CA VAL A 68 -5.13 -5.01 -3.90
C VAL A 68 -6.00 -4.23 -4.87
N GLU A 69 -6.42 -3.03 -4.47
CA GLU A 69 -7.15 -2.07 -5.31
C GLU A 69 -6.34 -0.79 -5.40
N GLN A 70 -6.03 -0.33 -6.60
CA GLN A 70 -5.30 0.91 -6.83
C GLN A 70 -6.15 1.94 -7.56
N PHE A 71 -6.15 3.14 -7.02
CA PHE A 71 -6.82 4.33 -7.54
C PHE A 71 -5.73 5.32 -7.96
N ALA A 72 -5.46 5.40 -9.27
CA ALA A 72 -4.31 6.12 -9.80
C ALA A 72 -4.40 7.64 -9.59
N ASP A 73 -5.60 8.21 -9.71
CA ASP A 73 -5.84 9.65 -9.62
C ASP A 73 -5.59 10.18 -8.20
N GLU A 74 -6.01 9.44 -7.17
CA GLU A 74 -5.77 9.77 -5.77
C GLU A 74 -4.42 9.29 -5.25
N GLN A 75 -3.69 8.48 -6.04
CA GLN A 75 -2.46 7.80 -5.62
C GLN A 75 -2.67 6.96 -4.35
N ILE A 76 -3.81 6.25 -4.29
CA ILE A 76 -4.18 5.40 -3.17
C ILE A 76 -4.11 3.94 -3.59
N THR A 77 -3.63 3.09 -2.68
CA THR A 77 -3.71 1.64 -2.84
C THR A 77 -4.28 1.03 -1.58
N TRP A 78 -5.36 0.26 -1.70
CA TRP A 78 -5.95 -0.51 -0.62
C TRP A 78 -5.45 -1.95 -0.67
N PHE A 79 -5.22 -2.52 0.51
CA PHE A 79 -4.75 -3.88 0.70
C PHE A 79 -5.68 -4.61 1.67
N THR A 80 -6.02 -5.85 1.35
CA THR A 80 -6.76 -6.77 2.23
C THR A 80 -5.81 -7.79 2.84
N ARG A 81 -5.89 -7.97 4.16
CA ARG A 81 -4.99 -8.81 4.99
C ARG A 81 -3.50 -8.60 4.67
N PRO A 82 -2.99 -7.35 4.68
CA PRO A 82 -1.59 -7.09 4.36
C PRO A 82 -0.65 -7.65 5.43
N VAL A 83 0.52 -8.13 4.98
CA VAL A 83 1.66 -8.48 5.83
C VAL A 83 2.91 -7.81 5.24
N ALA A 84 3.37 -6.75 5.89
CA ALA A 84 4.63 -6.08 5.57
C ALA A 84 5.78 -6.68 6.38
N THR A 85 6.93 -6.89 5.75
CA THR A 85 8.20 -7.26 6.40
C THR A 85 9.20 -6.14 6.16
N MET A 86 9.73 -5.57 7.24
CA MET A 86 10.75 -4.51 7.18
C MET A 86 12.16 -5.12 7.26
N TYR A 87 13.09 -4.49 6.56
CA TYR A 87 14.49 -4.91 6.53
C TYR A 87 15.41 -3.81 7.09
N ASP A 88 16.51 -4.23 7.70
CA ASP A 88 17.60 -3.32 8.07
C ASP A 88 18.58 -3.10 6.91
N GLU A 89 19.62 -2.29 7.16
CA GLU A 89 20.67 -1.98 6.18
C GLU A 89 21.45 -3.22 5.71
N ASN A 90 21.49 -4.27 6.52
CA ASN A 90 22.15 -5.53 6.22
C ASN A 90 21.23 -6.53 5.50
N ARG A 91 20.00 -6.11 5.15
CA ARG A 91 18.96 -6.94 4.51
C ARG A 91 18.46 -8.07 5.41
N VAL A 92 18.56 -7.90 6.72
CA VAL A 92 17.98 -8.81 7.71
C VAL A 92 16.54 -8.38 7.98
N PRO A 93 15.56 -9.29 7.93
CA PRO A 93 14.19 -8.96 8.30
C PRO A 93 14.11 -8.67 9.80
N THR A 94 13.58 -7.50 10.17
CA THR A 94 13.57 -7.02 11.55
C THR A 94 12.19 -6.99 12.18
N TRP A 95 11.16 -6.70 11.37
CA TRP A 95 9.79 -6.54 11.84
C TRP A 95 8.81 -7.13 10.84
N THR A 96 7.70 -7.67 11.35
CA THR A 96 6.47 -7.85 10.57
C THR A 96 5.40 -6.91 11.06
N VAL A 97 4.62 -6.36 10.14
CA VAL A 97 3.47 -5.50 10.41
C VAL A 97 2.29 -6.06 9.64
N LYS A 98 1.19 -6.38 10.33
CA LYS A 98 -0.01 -6.96 9.73
C LYS A 98 -1.27 -6.29 10.26
N SER A 99 -2.34 -6.35 9.47
CA SER A 99 -3.67 -5.82 9.81
C SER A 99 -4.76 -6.49 8.96
N ASP A 100 -6.02 -6.16 9.20
CA ASP A 100 -7.14 -6.63 8.38
C ASP A 100 -7.23 -5.90 7.04
N LYS A 101 -7.03 -4.57 7.06
CA LYS A 101 -6.98 -3.72 5.87
C LYS A 101 -5.82 -2.72 5.99
N ALA A 102 -5.26 -2.28 4.88
CA ALA A 102 -4.38 -1.12 4.86
C ALA A 102 -4.63 -0.20 3.67
N LYS A 103 -4.27 1.06 3.83
CA LYS A 103 -4.25 2.10 2.80
C LYS A 103 -2.84 2.64 2.66
N LEU A 104 -2.24 2.50 1.49
CA LEU A 104 -1.01 3.20 1.12
C LEU A 104 -1.36 4.45 0.33
N THR A 105 -0.62 5.51 0.60
CA THR A 105 -0.74 6.81 -0.06
C THR A 105 0.55 7.16 -0.80
N GLY A 106 0.47 8.10 -1.76
CA GLY A 106 1.61 8.46 -2.62
C GLY A 106 2.85 8.98 -1.87
N ASP A 107 2.68 9.53 -0.67
CA ASP A 107 3.75 9.97 0.23
C ASP A 107 4.38 8.82 1.04
N ARG A 108 4.00 7.57 0.76
CA ARG A 108 4.47 6.33 1.40
C ARG A 108 4.05 6.18 2.86
N MET A 109 2.93 6.78 3.23
CA MET A 109 2.27 6.53 4.52
C MET A 109 1.32 5.32 4.38
N LEU A 110 1.55 4.32 5.22
CA LEU A 110 0.74 3.10 5.33
C LEU A 110 -0.16 3.19 6.55
N TYR A 111 -1.45 3.36 6.31
CA TYR A 111 -2.49 3.35 7.34
C TYR A 111 -3.02 1.94 7.49
N LEU A 112 -3.01 1.40 8.70
CA LEU A 112 -3.38 0.03 9.04
C LEU A 112 -4.66 0.06 9.87
N TYR A 113 -5.61 -0.80 9.53
CA TYR A 113 -6.93 -0.85 10.16
C TYR A 113 -7.30 -2.28 10.55
N GLY A 114 -7.73 -2.45 11.80
CA GLY A 114 -8.19 -3.71 12.36
C GLY A 114 -7.04 -4.65 12.72
N HIS A 115 -7.05 -5.15 13.95
CA HIS A 115 -6.12 -6.16 14.48
C HIS A 115 -4.65 -5.89 14.12
N VAL A 116 -4.22 -4.63 14.25
CA VAL A 116 -2.86 -4.27 13.90
C VAL A 116 -1.90 -4.93 14.88
N GLN A 117 -0.97 -5.70 14.32
CA GLN A 117 0.07 -6.37 15.09
C GLN A 117 1.43 -6.11 14.45
N VAL A 118 2.38 -5.68 15.27
CA VAL A 118 3.79 -5.55 14.90
C VAL A 118 4.59 -6.55 15.71
N ASP A 119 5.35 -7.42 15.04
CA ASP A 119 6.15 -8.45 15.69
C ASP A 119 7.62 -8.29 15.34
N SER A 120 8.50 -8.30 16.34
CA SER A 120 9.95 -8.37 16.13
C SER A 120 10.31 -9.72 15.54
N LEU A 121 11.21 -9.73 14.56
CA LEU A 121 11.82 -10.93 14.00
C LEU A 121 13.25 -11.14 14.51
N THR A 122 13.71 -10.31 15.44
CA THR A 122 15.07 -10.37 15.99
C THR A 122 15.06 -10.53 17.50
N ASP A 123 15.89 -11.44 18.00
CA ASP A 123 16.04 -11.73 19.43
C ASP A 123 16.72 -10.59 20.20
N THR A 124 17.34 -9.65 19.50
CA THR A 124 18.03 -8.49 20.10
C THR A 124 17.07 -7.37 20.48
N SER A 125 15.80 -7.43 20.05
CA SER A 125 14.83 -6.38 20.37
C SER A 125 14.27 -6.55 21.78
N GLN A 126 14.34 -5.49 22.59
CA GLN A 126 13.64 -5.46 23.88
C GLN A 126 12.11 -5.39 23.69
N LEU A 127 11.66 -4.79 22.59
CA LEU A 127 10.26 -4.74 22.19
C LEU A 127 9.94 -5.95 21.30
N GLN A 128 8.97 -6.76 21.72
CA GLN A 128 8.63 -8.03 21.08
C GLN A 128 7.38 -7.91 20.22
N HIS A 129 6.30 -7.34 20.78
CA HIS A 129 5.03 -7.19 20.08
C HIS A 129 4.40 -5.82 20.35
N ILE A 130 3.68 -5.30 19.37
CA ILE A 130 2.77 -4.16 19.50
C ILE A 130 1.41 -4.62 19.02
N ARG A 131 0.35 -4.33 19.78
CA ARG A 131 -1.04 -4.56 19.35
C ARG A 131 -1.86 -3.29 19.50
N THR A 132 -2.67 -2.99 18.49
CA THR A 132 -3.60 -1.86 18.48
C THR A 132 -4.68 -2.06 17.42
N ASP A 133 -5.72 -1.23 17.42
CA ASP A 133 -6.79 -1.30 16.44
C ASP A 133 -6.40 -0.62 15.13
N ASN A 134 -5.77 0.56 15.20
CA ASN A 134 -5.27 1.28 14.03
C ASN A 134 -3.87 1.82 14.26
N ALA A 135 -3.07 1.90 13.19
CA ALA A 135 -1.75 2.49 13.23
C ALA A 135 -1.38 3.14 11.90
N VAL A 136 -0.38 4.02 11.93
CA VAL A 136 0.21 4.63 10.75
C VAL A 136 1.70 4.38 10.77
N VAL A 137 2.23 3.88 9.66
CA VAL A 137 3.65 3.62 9.45
C VAL A 137 4.15 4.42 8.26
N ASN A 138 5.20 5.21 8.46
CA ASN A 138 5.95 5.80 7.36
C ASN A 138 6.94 4.75 6.82
N LEU A 139 6.76 4.28 5.59
CA LEU A 139 7.58 3.19 5.03
C LEU A 139 9.02 3.62 4.65
N VAL A 140 9.34 4.90 4.74
CA VAL A 140 10.69 5.45 4.47
C VAL A 140 11.47 5.62 5.77
N THR A 141 10.89 6.34 6.74
CA THR A 141 11.54 6.62 8.03
C THR A 141 11.37 5.48 9.03
N GLN A 142 10.37 4.61 8.80
CA GLN A 142 9.91 3.55 9.70
C GLN A 142 9.37 4.08 11.03
N ASP A 143 8.91 5.33 11.05
CA ASP A 143 8.14 5.87 12.17
C ASP A 143 6.80 5.15 12.24
N VAL A 144 6.42 4.76 13.45
CA VAL A 144 5.15 4.09 13.76
C VAL A 144 4.39 4.93 14.78
N SER A 145 3.09 5.03 14.56
CA SER A 145 2.21 5.78 15.44
C SER A 145 0.83 5.14 15.51
N SER A 146 0.16 5.33 16.63
CA SER A 146 -1.25 5.03 16.79
C SER A 146 -1.84 6.06 17.73
N ASP A 147 -3.10 6.43 17.52
CA ASP A 147 -3.83 7.30 18.43
C ASP A 147 -4.84 6.51 19.30
N ASP A 148 -4.91 5.19 19.12
CA ASP A 148 -5.80 4.29 19.84
C ASP A 148 -5.15 3.75 21.13
N VAL A 149 -5.84 2.80 21.77
CA VAL A 149 -5.24 1.98 22.82
C VAL A 149 -4.19 1.06 22.20
N VAL A 150 -3.01 1.03 22.81
CA VAL A 150 -1.87 0.24 22.37
C VAL A 150 -1.39 -0.61 23.51
N THR A 151 -1.12 -1.88 23.23
CA THR A 151 -0.40 -2.77 24.13
C THR A 151 0.98 -3.04 23.58
N LEU A 152 2.01 -2.67 24.34
CA LEU A 152 3.40 -3.00 24.09
C LEU A 152 3.78 -4.22 24.91
N TYR A 153 4.38 -5.21 24.26
CA TYR A 153 4.94 -6.39 24.89
C TYR A 153 6.45 -6.33 24.71
N GLY A 154 7.19 -6.31 25.80
CA GLY A 154 8.65 -6.37 25.78
C GLY A 154 9.18 -7.54 26.61
N VAL A 155 10.50 -7.66 26.67
CA VAL A 155 11.15 -8.70 27.47
C VAL A 155 10.91 -8.40 28.96
N GLY A 156 10.08 -9.21 29.62
CA GLY A 156 9.78 -9.09 31.05
C GLY A 156 8.84 -7.95 31.43
N PHE A 157 8.19 -7.29 30.47
CA PHE A 157 7.18 -6.27 30.75
C PHE A 157 6.08 -6.22 29.69
N ASN A 158 4.88 -5.81 30.11
CA ASN A 158 3.79 -5.43 29.21
C ASN A 158 3.23 -4.08 29.64
N SER A 159 3.04 -3.16 28.70
CA SER A 159 2.51 -1.83 28.96
C SER A 159 1.29 -1.57 28.09
N VAL A 160 0.25 -0.99 28.68
CA VAL A 160 -0.97 -0.55 27.99
C VAL A 160 -1.10 0.96 28.14
N GLY A 161 -1.42 1.66 27.07
CA GLY A 161 -1.65 3.10 27.10
C GLY A 161 -2.44 3.60 25.88
N THR A 162 -2.85 4.85 25.91
CA THR A 162 -3.49 5.52 24.77
C THR A 162 -2.46 6.38 24.04
N LYS A 163 -2.50 6.31 22.70
CA LYS A 163 -1.51 6.85 21.78
C LYS A 163 -0.12 6.26 21.95
N MET A 164 0.53 6.04 20.82
CA MET A 164 1.89 5.55 20.75
C MET A 164 2.65 6.29 19.65
N ARG A 165 3.94 6.52 19.90
CA ARG A 165 4.91 6.97 18.90
C ARG A 165 6.17 6.13 19.02
N GLY A 166 6.79 5.81 17.91
CA GLY A 166 7.97 4.96 17.88
C GLY A 166 8.64 4.97 16.52
N ASN A 167 9.72 4.21 16.41
CA ASN A 167 10.44 3.99 15.17
C ASN A 167 10.96 2.56 15.13
N LEU A 168 10.56 1.80 14.09
CA LEU A 168 10.88 0.38 13.95
C LEU A 168 12.37 0.17 13.66
N ARG A 169 13.01 1.05 12.88
CA ARG A 169 14.45 0.98 12.60
C ARG A 169 15.27 1.12 13.88
N ASN A 170 14.89 2.07 14.73
CA ASN A 170 15.53 2.32 16.03
C ASN A 170 15.05 1.36 17.13
N LYS A 171 14.07 0.49 16.83
CA LYS A 171 13.46 -0.46 17.78
C LYS A 171 12.89 0.23 19.02
N THR A 172 12.28 1.39 18.84
CA THR A 172 11.72 2.21 19.94
C THR A 172 10.20 2.34 19.83
N ALA A 173 9.52 2.34 20.97
CA ALA A 173 8.10 2.66 21.09
C ALA A 173 7.82 3.28 22.45
N GLN A 174 6.98 4.31 22.48
CA GLN A 174 6.60 5.04 23.68
C GLN A 174 5.09 5.25 23.69
N LEU A 175 4.46 4.89 24.81
CA LEU A 175 3.06 5.22 25.10
C LEU A 175 2.98 6.63 25.69
N ILE A 176 1.96 7.39 25.33
CA ILE A 176 1.87 8.83 25.68
C ILE A 176 0.91 9.06 26.85
N GLU A 177 -0.28 8.47 26.82
CA GLU A 177 -1.36 8.76 27.77
C GLU A 177 -1.81 7.49 28.51
N LYS A 178 -2.31 7.66 29.74
CA LYS A 178 -2.95 6.59 30.54
C LYS A 178 -2.13 5.29 30.61
N VAL A 179 -0.82 5.43 30.80
CA VAL A 179 0.13 4.31 30.74
C VAL A 179 0.07 3.48 32.01
N ASN A 180 -0.14 2.17 31.86
CA ASN A 180 -0.07 1.17 32.91
C ASN A 180 0.93 0.09 32.50
N THR A 181 1.93 -0.17 33.34
CA THR A 181 2.98 -1.16 33.06
C THR A 181 2.94 -2.28 34.09
N SER A 182 3.00 -3.52 33.60
CA SER A 182 3.20 -4.73 34.38
C SER A 182 4.57 -5.31 34.05
N TYR A 183 5.25 -5.87 35.05
CA TYR A 183 6.57 -6.49 34.89
C TYR A 183 6.58 -7.85 35.56
N GLU A 184 7.34 -8.79 34.99
CA GLU A 184 7.55 -10.10 35.58
C GLU A 184 8.74 -10.06 36.54
N ILE A 185 8.52 -10.50 37.78
CA ILE A 185 9.60 -10.68 38.76
C ILE A 185 10.17 -12.08 38.54
N GLN A 186 11.37 -12.17 37.98
CA GLN A 186 12.11 -13.43 37.87
C GLN A 186 12.57 -13.85 39.27
N ASN A 187 11.80 -14.72 39.94
CA ASN A 187 12.27 -15.38 41.14
C ASN A 187 13.44 -16.30 40.76
N GLN A 188 14.67 -15.89 41.11
CA GLN A 188 15.82 -16.80 41.05
C GLN A 188 15.45 -18.05 41.83
N LYS A 189 15.37 -19.20 41.14
CA LYS A 189 15.37 -20.50 41.82
C LYS A 189 16.67 -20.55 42.62
N GLN A 190 16.57 -20.34 43.93
CA GLN A 190 17.59 -20.79 44.86
C GLN A 190 17.63 -22.31 44.69
N ASN A 191 18.58 -22.78 43.87
CA ASN A 191 18.90 -24.20 43.84
C ASN A 191 19.37 -24.58 45.24
N PRO A 192 18.83 -25.66 45.83
CA PRO A 192 19.28 -26.18 47.12
C PRO A 192 20.73 -26.66 47.07
#